data_AF-A0A2Z7A6U0-F1
#
_entry.id   AF-A0A2Z7A6U0-F1
#
_cell.length_a   1.000
_cell.length_b   1.000
_cell.length_c   1.000
_cell.angle_alpha   90.00
_cell.angle_beta   90.00
_cell.angle_gamma   90.00
#
_symmetry.space_group_name_H-M   'P 1'
#
loop_
_entity.id
_entity.type
_entity.pdbx_description
1 polymer ?
#
loop_
_entity_poly.entity_id
_entity_poly.type
_entity_poly.pdbx_seq_one_letter_code
_entity_poly.pdbx_strand_id
1 'polypeptide(L)'
;MFSKIKTCATAKEIWENLVQICEGSDETKENKLTVAQQKYEAIKMKDGETMTEFDERFSEIIIELNSLGKEYSNRELVLKVMRALPREWDVKTMAMRESKDLNKMELHDLFANLKA
;
A
#
# COMPACT_ATOMS: atom_id res chain seq x y z
N MET A 1 -18.33 17.98 -17.19
CA MET A 1 -17.09 17.89 -18.01
C MET A 1 -17.08 19.00 -19.07
N PHE A 2 -17.97 18.98 -20.09
CA PHE A 2 -18.05 19.99 -21.17
C PHE A 2 -18.14 21.47 -20.71
N SER A 3 -18.86 21.74 -19.62
CA SER A 3 -19.00 23.08 -19.06
C SER A 3 -17.71 23.70 -18.51
N LYS A 4 -16.74 22.88 -18.08
CA LYS A 4 -15.43 23.33 -17.57
C LYS A 4 -14.42 23.59 -18.70
N ILE A 5 -14.66 23.02 -19.88
CA ILE A 5 -13.75 23.07 -21.03
C ILE A 5 -14.15 24.17 -22.02
N LYS A 6 -15.43 24.58 -22.03
CA LYS A 6 -15.93 25.62 -22.96
C LYS A 6 -15.25 26.98 -22.78
N THR A 7 -14.67 27.24 -21.61
CA THR A 7 -14.01 28.50 -21.26
C THR A 7 -12.52 28.51 -21.57
N CYS A 8 -11.95 27.37 -21.99
CA CYS A 8 -10.54 27.26 -22.36
C CYS A 8 -10.33 27.86 -23.75
N ALA A 9 -9.33 28.73 -23.90
CA ALA A 9 -9.02 29.42 -25.15
C ALA A 9 -8.04 28.62 -26.02
N THR A 10 -7.28 27.71 -25.43
CA THR A 10 -6.24 26.95 -26.13
C THR A 10 -6.43 25.44 -26.02
N ALA A 11 -5.96 24.71 -27.03
CA ALA A 11 -5.93 23.25 -27.00
C ALA A 11 -5.11 22.71 -25.81
N LYS A 12 -4.10 23.47 -25.37
CA LYS A 12 -3.29 23.15 -24.18
C LYS A 12 -4.13 23.20 -22.90
N GLU A 13 -4.88 24.27 -22.66
CA GLU A 13 -5.75 24.40 -21.47
C GLU A 13 -6.88 23.36 -21.45
N ILE A 14 -7.41 23.02 -22.63
CA ILE A 14 -8.40 21.94 -22.80
C ILE A 14 -7.79 20.60 -22.36
N TRP A 15 -6.58 20.31 -22.83
CA TRP A 15 -5.86 19.08 -22.47
C TRP A 15 -5.51 19.03 -20.97
N GLU A 16 -4.97 20.10 -20.41
CA GLU A 16 -4.65 20.19 -18.98
C GLU A 16 -5.88 20.01 -18.08
N ASN A 17 -7.02 20.61 -18.43
CA ASN A 17 -8.28 20.40 -17.72
C ASN A 17 -8.82 18.97 -17.86
N LEU A 18 -8.69 18.35 -19.03
CA LEU A 18 -9.08 16.96 -19.23
C LEU A 18 -8.23 16.01 -18.38
N VAL A 19 -6.90 16.22 -18.35
CA VAL A 19 -5.97 15.50 -17.47
C VAL A 19 -6.38 15.69 -16.01
N GLN A 20 -6.65 16.92 -15.56
CA GLN A 20 -7.07 17.20 -14.19
C GLN A 20 -8.42 16.54 -13.82
N ILE A 21 -9.38 16.48 -14.75
CA ILE A 21 -10.69 15.86 -14.51
C ILE A 21 -10.59 14.33 -14.50
N CYS A 22 -9.78 13.74 -15.38
CA CYS A 22 -9.68 12.29 -15.56
C CYS A 22 -8.66 11.64 -14.62
N GLU A 23 -7.51 12.26 -14.37
CA GLU A 23 -6.46 11.74 -13.48
C GLU A 23 -6.54 12.33 -12.05
N GLY A 24 -7.21 13.49 -11.89
CA GLY A 24 -7.20 14.30 -10.67
C GLY A 24 -6.12 15.40 -10.72
N SER A 25 -6.29 16.45 -9.91
CA SER A 25 -5.22 17.43 -9.66
C SER A 25 -4.06 16.79 -8.89
N ASP A 26 -2.88 17.41 -8.89
CA ASP A 26 -1.77 17.00 -8.02
C ASP A 26 -2.21 16.95 -6.55
N GLU A 27 -3.05 17.88 -6.11
CA GLU A 27 -3.71 17.86 -4.79
C GLU A 27 -4.58 16.61 -4.58
N THR A 28 -5.26 16.12 -5.62
CA THR A 28 -6.03 14.87 -5.55
C THR A 28 -5.11 13.64 -5.48
N LYS A 29 -3.96 13.66 -6.17
CA LYS A 29 -2.95 12.60 -6.11
C LYS A 29 -2.27 12.56 -4.73
N GLU A 30 -1.91 13.71 -4.17
CA GLU A 30 -1.37 13.85 -2.81
C GLU A 30 -2.36 13.41 -1.72
N ASN A 31 -3.64 13.77 -1.87
CA ASN A 31 -4.68 13.31 -0.95
C ASN A 31 -4.86 11.78 -1.02
N LYS A 32 -4.86 11.19 -2.22
CA LYS A 32 -4.91 9.73 -2.40
C LYS A 32 -3.69 9.05 -1.75
N LEU A 33 -2.49 9.60 -1.95
CA LEU A 33 -1.27 9.09 -1.35
C LEU A 33 -1.34 9.15 0.18
N THR A 34 -1.78 10.27 0.74
CA THR A 34 -1.96 10.45 2.18
C THR A 34 -2.93 9.41 2.74
N VAL A 35 -4.06 9.18 2.09
CA VAL A 35 -5.05 8.16 2.50
C VAL A 35 -4.46 6.75 2.41
N ALA A 36 -3.77 6.41 1.33
CA ALA A 36 -3.13 5.10 1.17
C ALA A 36 -2.05 4.87 2.25
N GLN A 37 -1.25 5.89 2.59
CA GLN A 37 -0.28 5.82 3.67
C GLN A 37 -0.94 5.63 5.03
N GLN A 38 -2.08 6.28 5.29
CA GLN A 38 -2.84 6.07 6.52
C GLN A 38 -3.39 4.63 6.60
N LYS A 39 -3.90 4.07 5.50
CA LYS A 39 -4.33 2.66 5.44
C LYS A 39 -3.15 1.72 5.74
N TYR A 40 -2.00 1.97 5.12
CA TYR A 40 -0.77 1.21 5.40
C TYR A 40 -0.38 1.33 6.86
N GLU A 41 -0.37 2.54 7.44
CA GLU A 41 0.05 2.70 8.82
C GLU A 41 -0.91 2.06 9.83
N ALA A 42 -2.21 2.12 9.57
CA ALA A 42 -3.24 1.54 10.40
C ALA A 42 -3.45 0.03 10.19
N ILE A 43 -2.80 -0.60 9.21
CA ILE A 43 -3.06 -2.01 8.90
C ILE A 43 -2.75 -2.91 10.09
N LYS A 44 -3.74 -3.71 10.45
CA LYS A 44 -3.71 -4.79 11.43
C LYS A 44 -4.49 -5.95 10.87
N MET A 45 -4.07 -7.16 11.22
CA MET A 45 -4.87 -8.35 10.98
C MET A 45 -6.13 -8.26 11.85
N LYS A 46 -7.29 -8.47 11.24
CA LYS A 46 -8.59 -8.37 11.94
C LYS A 46 -8.88 -9.67 12.68
N ASP A 47 -9.75 -9.58 13.69
CA ASP A 47 -10.24 -10.77 14.38
C ASP A 47 -11.01 -11.68 13.41
N GLY A 48 -10.61 -12.96 13.34
CA GLY A 48 -11.21 -13.95 12.43
C GLY A 48 -10.75 -13.85 10.97
N GLU A 49 -9.87 -12.90 10.63
CA GLU A 49 -9.24 -12.83 9.31
C GLU A 49 -8.23 -13.96 9.15
N THR A 50 -8.23 -14.64 8.00
CA THR A 50 -7.21 -15.64 7.67
C THR A 50 -5.92 -14.96 7.21
N MET A 51 -4.79 -15.67 7.31
CA MET A 51 -3.50 -15.16 6.83
C MET A 51 -3.53 -14.84 5.32
N THR A 52 -4.31 -15.57 4.52
CA THR A 52 -4.46 -15.31 3.09
C THR A 52 -5.24 -14.03 2.81
N GLU A 53 -6.37 -13.81 3.50
CA GLU A 53 -7.14 -12.55 3.37
C GLU A 53 -6.32 -11.34 3.82
N PHE A 54 -5.52 -11.50 4.87
CA PHE A 54 -4.62 -10.45 5.34
C PHE A 54 -3.51 -10.12 4.31
N ASP A 55 -2.89 -11.15 3.72
CA ASP A 55 -1.89 -11.02 2.65
C ASP A 55 -2.46 -10.27 1.43
N GLU A 56 -3.65 -10.64 0.97
CA GLU A 56 -4.34 -9.98 -0.14
C GLU A 56 -4.59 -8.49 0.15
N ARG A 57 -5.16 -8.17 1.32
CA ARG A 57 -5.39 -6.78 1.76
C ARG A 57 -4.10 -5.97 1.89
N PHE A 58 -3.04 -6.58 2.39
CA PHE A 58 -1.75 -5.91 2.51
C PHE A 58 -1.18 -5.63 1.12
N SER A 59 -1.23 -6.62 0.22
CA SER A 59 -0.76 -6.51 -1.16
C SER A 59 -1.52 -5.44 -1.95
N GLU A 60 -2.85 -5.35 -1.80
CA GLU A 60 -3.66 -4.29 -2.42
C GLU A 60 -3.19 -2.88 -2.02
N ILE A 61 -2.89 -2.67 -0.73
CA ILE A 61 -2.38 -1.39 -0.23
C ILE A 61 -1.00 -1.06 -0.81
N ILE A 62 -0.11 -2.05 -0.94
CA ILE A 62 1.22 -1.85 -1.54
C ILE A 62 1.12 -1.53 -3.03
N ILE A 63 0.22 -2.22 -3.76
CA ILE A 63 -0.06 -1.91 -5.17
C ILE A 63 -0.60 -0.48 -5.32
N GLU A 64 -1.53 -0.07 -4.45
CA GLU A 64 -2.07 1.31 -4.41
C GLU A 64 -0.94 2.33 -4.18
N LEU A 65 -0.09 2.11 -3.16
CA LEU A 65 1.03 3.01 -2.85
C LEU A 65 2.08 3.10 -3.96
N ASN A 66 2.46 1.96 -4.54
CA ASN A 66 3.40 1.92 -5.66
C ASN A 66 2.84 2.67 -6.87
N SER A 67 1.53 2.53 -7.16
CA SER A 67 0.87 3.28 -8.23
C SER A 67 0.85 4.80 -8.02
N LEU A 68 0.99 5.23 -6.77
CA LEU A 68 1.07 6.64 -6.34
C LEU A 68 2.53 7.10 -6.14
N GLY A 69 3.51 6.30 -6.55
CA GLY A 69 4.95 6.63 -6.48
C GLY A 69 5.59 6.46 -5.11
N LYS A 70 4.92 5.79 -4.15
CA LYS A 70 5.46 5.49 -2.83
C LYS A 70 5.82 4.02 -2.71
N GLU A 71 7.11 3.74 -2.74
CA GLU A 71 7.65 2.40 -2.55
C GLU A 71 8.21 2.24 -1.12
N TYR A 72 8.16 1.01 -0.61
CA TYR A 72 8.78 0.60 0.64
C TYR A 72 9.75 -0.54 0.36
N SER A 73 10.87 -0.57 1.08
CA SER A 73 11.80 -1.69 0.98
C SER A 73 11.17 -2.98 1.53
N ASN A 74 11.61 -4.14 1.04
CA ASN A 74 11.14 -5.43 1.54
C ASN A 74 11.27 -5.56 3.06
N ARG A 75 12.37 -5.04 3.62
CA ARG A 75 12.57 -5.01 5.07
C ARG A 75 11.49 -4.22 5.79
N GLU A 76 11.10 -3.04 5.28
CA GLU A 76 10.02 -2.24 5.87
C GLU A 76 8.69 -2.98 5.81
N LEU A 77 8.38 -3.61 4.68
CA LEU A 77 7.16 -4.40 4.48
C LEU A 77 7.11 -5.60 5.43
N VAL A 78 8.20 -6.37 5.54
CA VAL A 78 8.32 -7.51 6.44
C VAL A 78 8.10 -7.09 7.89
N LEU A 79 8.76 -6.01 8.33
CA LEU A 79 8.59 -5.49 9.67
C LEU A 79 7.19 -4.91 9.91
N LYS A 80 6.53 -4.39 8.87
CA LYS A 80 5.16 -3.91 8.96
C LYS A 80 4.19 -5.06 9.19
N VAL A 81 4.27 -6.11 8.37
CA VAL A 81 3.47 -7.33 8.53
C VAL A 81 3.66 -7.93 9.91
N MET A 82 4.90 -8.16 10.35
CA MET A 82 5.16 -8.75 11.67
C MET A 82 4.58 -7.92 12.83
N ARG A 83 4.53 -6.59 12.71
CA ARG A 83 3.90 -5.69 13.71
C ARG A 83 2.39 -5.62 13.58
N ALA A 84 1.83 -6.03 12.44
CA ALA A 84 0.41 -5.98 12.16
C ALA A 84 -0.33 -7.25 12.60
N LEU A 85 0.40 -8.35 12.82
CA LEU A 85 -0.15 -9.60 13.32
C LEU A 85 -0.59 -9.52 14.79
N PRO A 86 -1.58 -10.31 15.23
CA PRO A 86 -1.98 -10.42 16.62
C PRO A 86 -0.90 -11.11 17.47
N ARG A 87 -0.96 -10.93 18.79
CA ARG A 87 0.05 -11.43 19.75
C ARG A 87 0.27 -12.94 19.71
N GLU A 88 -0.71 -13.71 19.27
CA GLU A 88 -0.58 -15.16 19.08
C GLU A 88 0.53 -15.54 18.09
N TRP A 89 0.92 -14.63 17.20
CA TRP A 89 2.02 -14.81 16.24
C TRP A 89 3.39 -14.38 16.79
N ASP A 90 3.47 -13.83 18.01
CA ASP A 90 4.70 -13.28 18.57
C ASP A 90 5.80 -14.34 18.64
N VAL A 91 5.49 -15.57 19.06
CA VAL A 91 6.48 -16.66 19.15
C VAL A 91 7.09 -16.98 17.77
N LYS A 92 6.25 -17.11 16.74
CA LYS A 92 6.69 -17.42 15.37
C LYS A 92 7.50 -16.26 14.79
N THR A 93 7.03 -15.01 14.96
CA THR A 93 7.74 -13.83 14.44
C THR A 93 9.06 -13.57 15.17
N MET A 94 9.17 -13.84 16.48
CA MET A 94 10.43 -13.78 17.23
C MET A 94 11.42 -14.82 16.73
N ALA A 95 11.01 -16.08 16.58
CA ALA A 95 11.87 -17.13 16.04
C ALA A 95 12.38 -16.78 14.62
N MET A 96 11.55 -16.15 13.78
CA MET A 96 11.97 -15.66 12.46
C MET A 96 13.00 -14.54 12.54
N ARG A 97 12.91 -13.62 13.50
CA ARG A 97 13.91 -12.55 13.72
C ARG A 97 15.26 -13.12 14.13
N GLU A 98 15.27 -14.19 14.93
CA GLU A 98 16.49 -14.81 15.44
C GLU A 98 17.17 -15.72 14.41
N SER A 99 16.38 -16.41 13.58
CA SER A 99 16.89 -17.44 12.66
C SER A 99 17.13 -16.95 11.23
N LYS A 100 16.56 -15.79 10.82
CA LYS A 100 16.61 -15.32 9.43
C LYS A 100 17.14 -13.90 9.32
N ASP A 101 17.90 -13.66 8.25
CA ASP A 101 18.32 -12.31 7.86
C ASP A 101 17.15 -11.57 7.23
N LEU A 102 16.44 -10.77 8.03
CA LEU A 102 15.31 -9.98 7.57
C LEU A 102 15.67 -8.95 6.49
N ASN A 103 16.96 -8.63 6.30
CA ASN A 103 17.38 -7.73 5.22
C ASN A 103 17.36 -8.41 3.85
N LYS A 104 17.33 -9.75 3.81
CA LYS A 104 17.28 -10.55 2.58
C LYS A 104 15.93 -11.26 2.40
N MET A 105 15.00 -11.07 3.34
CA MET A 105 13.70 -11.70 3.29
C MET A 105 12.77 -10.89 2.38
N GLU A 106 12.24 -11.56 1.35
CA GLU A 106 11.20 -11.01 0.51
C GLU A 106 9.82 -11.14 1.17
N LEU A 107 8.88 -10.27 0.80
CA LEU A 107 7.53 -10.29 1.38
C LEU A 107 6.80 -11.61 1.11
N HIS A 108 6.95 -12.18 -0.08
CA HIS A 108 6.32 -13.44 -0.45
C HIS A 108 6.85 -14.61 0.40
N ASP A 109 8.15 -14.63 0.70
CA ASP A 109 8.76 -15.62 1.58
C ASP A 109 8.20 -15.51 3.00
N LEU A 110 8.02 -14.29 3.51
CA LEU A 110 7.40 -14.07 4.81
C LEU A 110 6.01 -14.72 4.88
N PHE A 111 5.13 -14.40 3.91
CA PHE A 111 3.78 -14.95 3.91
C PHE A 111 3.75 -16.47 3.70
N ALA A 112 4.64 -17.03 2.88
CA ALA A 112 4.78 -18.48 2.76
C ALA A 112 5.13 -19.14 4.10
N ASN A 113 6.05 -18.54 4.86
CA ASN A 113 6.42 -19.02 6.20
C ASN A 113 5.30 -18.85 7.22
N LEU A 114 4.52 -17.78 7.13
CA LEU A 114 3.39 -17.55 8.04
C LEU A 114 2.24 -18.55 7.79
N LYS A 115 2.00 -18.92 6.53
CA LYS A 115 0.97 -19.89 6.11
C LYS A 115 1.36 -21.36 6.34
N ALA A 116 2.66 -21.65 6.45
CA ALA A 116 3.18 -22.98 6.79
C ALA A 116 2.93 -23.34 8.25
#